data_AF-A0A0G1YVX1-F1
#
_entry.id   AF-A0A0G1YVX1-F1
#
_cell.length_a   1.000
_cell.length_b   1.000
_cell.length_c   1.000
_cell.angle_alpha   90.00
_cell.angle_beta   90.00
_cell.angle_gamma   90.00
#
_symmetry.space_group_name_H-M   'P 1'
#
loop_
_entity.id
_entity.type
_entity.pdbx_description
1 polymer ?
#
loop_
_entity_poly.entity_id
_entity_poly.type
_entity_poly.pdbx_seq_one_letter_code
_entity_poly.pdbx_strand_id
1 'polypeptide(L)'
;MKRKGQAMILTILALGGTVVGATAIAGLLMTYQIRQSTDMGNSAKAIFAADTGVEWGLYQLFNPQTSLPGPVLSDPGGSYVLNCYENAQSVATTSCKSASTTIMRSLGVSRGVSRAFELDLTP
;
A
#
# COMPACT_ATOMS: atom_id res chain seq x y z
N MET A 1 -31.64 -53.03 13.43
CA MET A 1 -30.30 -52.53 13.06
C MET A 1 -29.35 -52.76 14.24
N LYS A 2 -28.21 -53.44 14.03
CA LYS A 2 -27.24 -53.76 15.09
C LYS A 2 -26.49 -52.49 15.53
N ARG A 3 -26.41 -52.22 16.84
CA ARG A 3 -25.78 -51.02 17.45
C ARG A 3 -24.42 -50.62 16.85
N LYS A 4 -23.63 -51.60 16.38
CA LYS A 4 -22.34 -51.37 15.69
C LYS A 4 -22.45 -50.54 14.39
N GLY A 5 -23.51 -50.73 13.59
CA GLY A 5 -23.69 -49.99 12.33
C GLY A 5 -24.10 -48.53 12.55
N GLN A 6 -24.90 -48.27 13.60
CA GLN A 6 -25.27 -46.90 13.98
C GLN A 6 -24.06 -46.12 14.51
N ALA A 7 -23.20 -46.76 15.30
CA ALA A 7 -21.95 -46.15 15.76
C ALA A 7 -21.02 -45.80 14.58
N MET A 8 -20.91 -46.68 13.57
CA MET A 8 -20.09 -46.42 12.37
C MET A 8 -20.63 -45.24 11.53
N ILE A 9 -21.95 -45.10 11.39
CA ILE A 9 -22.53 -43.97 10.66
C ILE A 9 -22.28 -42.66 11.41
N LEU A 10 -22.42 -42.65 12.74
CA LEU A 10 -22.17 -41.45 13.55
C LEU A 10 -20.70 -41.01 13.50
N THR A 11 -19.75 -41.94 13.51
CA THR A 11 -18.33 -41.59 13.41
C THR A 11 -17.96 -41.06 12.03
N ILE A 12 -18.48 -41.65 10.95
CA ILE A 12 -18.25 -41.15 9.58
C ILE A 12 -18.89 -39.77 9.40
N LEU A 13 -20.09 -39.55 9.96
CA LEU A 13 -20.75 -38.24 9.91
C LEU A 13 -19.95 -37.18 10.67
N ALA A 14 -19.44 -37.53 11.86
CA ALA A 14 -18.58 -36.65 12.64
C ALA A 14 -17.28 -36.32 11.89
N LEU A 15 -16.59 -37.34 11.36
CA LEU A 15 -15.35 -37.16 10.59
C LEU A 15 -15.58 -36.33 9.33
N GLY A 16 -16.64 -36.63 8.57
CA GLY A 16 -17.02 -35.86 7.39
C GLY A 16 -17.31 -34.40 7.74
N GLY A 17 -18.05 -34.15 8.82
CA GLY A 17 -18.33 -32.80 9.31
C GLY A 17 -17.05 -32.04 9.68
N THR A 18 -16.10 -32.70 10.37
CA THR A 18 -14.82 -32.07 10.71
C THR A 18 -13.97 -31.75 9.50
N VAL A 19 -13.90 -32.64 8.50
CA VAL A 19 -13.13 -32.42 7.27
C VAL A 19 -13.72 -31.25 6.47
N VAL A 20 -15.05 -31.21 6.30
CA VAL A 20 -15.72 -30.09 5.60
C VAL A 20 -15.54 -28.77 6.36
N GLY A 21 -15.65 -28.79 7.68
CA GLY A 21 -15.41 -27.60 8.51
C GLY A 21 -13.98 -27.07 8.36
N ALA A 22 -12.99 -27.96 8.42
CA ALA A 22 -11.59 -27.61 8.28
C ALA A 22 -11.27 -27.05 6.88
N THR A 23 -11.77 -27.68 5.81
CA THR A 23 -11.53 -27.22 4.44
C THR A 23 -12.22 -25.89 4.14
N ALA A 24 -13.41 -25.63 4.70
CA ALA A 24 -14.08 -24.35 4.56
C ALA A 24 -13.27 -23.20 5.18
N ILE A 25 -12.74 -23.40 6.40
CA ILE A 25 -11.89 -22.42 7.08
C ILE A 25 -10.59 -22.22 6.29
N ALA A 26 -9.94 -23.30 5.87
CA ALA A 26 -8.71 -23.22 5.08
C ALA A 26 -8.92 -22.48 3.77
N GLY A 27 -10.02 -22.75 3.05
CA GLY A 27 -10.39 -22.05 1.83
C GLY A 27 -10.58 -20.55 2.06
N LEU A 28 -11.29 -20.17 3.13
CA LEU A 28 -11.46 -18.77 3.50
C LEU A 28 -10.11 -18.09 3.78
N LEU A 29 -9.24 -18.72 4.58
CA LEU A 29 -7.92 -18.18 4.89
C LEU A 29 -7.05 -18.02 3.63
N MET A 30 -7.07 -18.98 2.72
CA MET A 30 -6.36 -18.87 1.44
C MET A 30 -6.83 -17.66 0.62
N THR A 31 -8.14 -17.40 0.56
CA THR A 31 -8.65 -16.23 -0.18
C THR A 31 -8.16 -14.91 0.41
N TYR A 32 -8.07 -14.82 1.75
CA TYR A 32 -7.51 -13.63 2.40
C TYR A 32 -6.02 -13.47 2.11
N GLN A 33 -5.25 -14.56 2.16
CA GLN A 33 -3.81 -14.52 1.87
C GLN A 33 -3.52 -14.08 0.42
N ILE A 34 -4.31 -14.53 -0.55
CA ILE A 34 -4.15 -14.12 -1.96
C ILE A 34 -4.42 -12.62 -2.16
N ARG A 35 -5.48 -12.09 -1.52
CA ARG A 35 -5.78 -10.65 -1.57
C ARG A 35 -4.66 -9.84 -0.95
N GLN A 36 -4.21 -10.26 0.24
CA GLN A 36 -3.10 -9.60 0.93
C GLN A 36 -1.82 -9.60 0.08
N SER A 37 -1.48 -10.71 -0.58
CA SER A 37 -0.32 -10.78 -1.47
C SER A 37 -0.41 -9.79 -2.64
N THR A 38 -1.61 -9.63 -3.22
CA THR A 38 -1.86 -8.66 -4.30
C THR A 38 -1.71 -7.23 -3.79
N ASP A 39 -2.26 -6.94 -2.61
CA ASP A 39 -2.16 -5.62 -1.97
C ASP A 39 -0.73 -5.28 -1.56
N MET A 40 0.09 -6.28 -1.18
CA MET A 40 1.51 -6.09 -0.92
C MET A 40 2.26 -5.64 -2.18
N GLY A 41 1.96 -6.26 -3.34
CA GLY A 41 2.53 -5.83 -4.62
C GLY A 41 2.15 -4.40 -4.99
N ASN A 42 0.86 -4.05 -4.83
CA ASN A 42 0.38 -2.69 -5.05
C ASN A 42 0.98 -1.70 -4.04
N SER A 43 1.21 -2.12 -2.80
CA SER A 43 1.86 -1.33 -1.77
C SER A 43 3.32 -1.02 -2.12
N ALA A 44 4.07 -2.00 -2.64
CA ALA A 44 5.44 -1.77 -3.08
C ALA A 44 5.52 -0.76 -4.23
N LYS A 45 4.58 -0.84 -5.18
CA LYS A 45 4.44 0.15 -6.26
C LYS A 45 4.11 1.54 -5.75
N ALA A 46 3.18 1.65 -4.79
CA ALA A 46 2.84 2.92 -4.15
C ALA A 46 4.03 3.51 -3.38
N ILE A 47 4.83 2.67 -2.70
CA ILE A 47 6.07 3.11 -2.04
C ILE A 47 7.04 3.70 -3.06
N PHE A 48 7.30 2.98 -4.16
CA PHE A 48 8.22 3.44 -5.19
C PHE A 48 7.74 4.75 -5.85
N ALA A 49 6.44 4.88 -6.08
CA ALA A 49 5.83 6.11 -6.58
C ALA A 49 6.03 7.28 -5.59
N ALA A 50 5.81 7.04 -4.30
CA ALA A 50 6.01 8.06 -3.27
C ALA A 50 7.48 8.50 -3.22
N ASP A 51 8.41 7.53 -3.21
CA ASP A 51 9.86 7.79 -3.16
C ASP A 51 10.34 8.59 -4.37
N THR A 52 9.89 8.22 -5.57
CA THR A 52 10.18 8.97 -6.80
C THR A 52 9.73 10.44 -6.71
N GLY A 53 8.58 10.70 -6.08
CA GLY A 53 8.11 12.06 -5.85
C GLY A 53 8.96 12.83 -4.83
N VAL A 54 9.42 12.17 -3.77
CA VAL A 54 10.33 12.77 -2.77
C VAL A 54 11.65 13.16 -3.43
N GLU A 55 12.29 12.23 -4.14
CA GLU A 55 13.57 12.47 -4.81
C GLU A 55 13.48 13.59 -5.84
N TRP A 56 12.38 13.66 -6.59
CA TRP A 56 12.15 14.77 -7.52
C TRP A 56 11.93 16.11 -6.80
N GLY A 57 11.24 16.11 -5.66
CA GLY A 57 11.06 17.29 -4.81
C GLY A 57 12.39 17.80 -4.25
N LEU A 58 13.21 16.90 -3.69
CA LEU A 58 14.54 17.22 -3.19
C LEU A 58 15.46 17.73 -4.30
N TYR A 59 15.43 17.08 -5.47
CA TYR A 59 16.21 17.53 -6.62
C TYR A 59 15.87 18.98 -6.99
N GLN A 60 14.59 19.34 -7.01
CA GLN A 60 14.14 20.70 -7.30
C GLN A 60 14.50 21.71 -6.22
N LEU A 61 14.53 21.31 -4.95
CA LEU A 61 14.98 22.16 -3.85
C LEU A 61 16.47 22.51 -3.98
N PHE A 62 17.31 21.53 -4.30
CA PHE A 62 18.76 21.76 -4.48
C PHE A 62 19.11 22.38 -5.84
N ASN A 63 18.24 22.23 -6.86
CA ASN A 63 18.44 22.76 -8.21
C ASN A 63 17.25 23.64 -8.68
N PRO A 64 16.95 24.76 -7.98
CA PRO A 64 15.71 25.52 -8.20
C PRO A 64 15.61 26.18 -9.58
N GLN A 65 16.75 26.39 -10.25
CA GLN A 65 16.81 26.99 -11.59
C GLN A 65 16.40 26.01 -12.71
N THR A 66 16.29 24.72 -12.41
CA THR A 66 15.90 23.70 -13.41
C THR A 66 14.38 23.59 -13.52
N SER A 67 13.86 23.49 -14.75
CA SER A 67 12.44 23.25 -15.04
C SER A 67 12.23 21.86 -15.62
N LEU A 68 12.66 20.84 -14.88
CA LEU A 68 12.46 19.46 -15.30
C LEU A 68 10.99 19.07 -15.07
N PRO A 69 10.34 18.41 -16.05
CA PRO A 69 9.02 17.85 -15.82
C PRO A 69 9.08 16.80 -14.71
N GLY A 70 7.95 16.60 -14.03
CA GLY A 70 7.82 15.53 -13.05
C GLY A 70 8.05 14.15 -13.69
N PRO A 71 8.65 13.20 -12.97
CA PRO A 71 8.78 11.83 -13.45
C PRO A 71 7.42 11.26 -13.84
N VAL A 72 7.39 10.44 -14.89
CA VAL A 72 6.18 9.74 -15.34
C VAL A 72 6.33 8.27 -14.99
N LEU A 73 5.38 7.74 -14.23
CA LEU A 73 5.35 6.31 -13.89
C LEU A 73 4.72 5.53 -15.05
N SER A 74 5.42 4.51 -15.54
CA SER A 74 4.97 3.70 -16.68
C SER A 74 3.84 2.71 -16.33
N ASP A 75 3.53 2.51 -15.04
CA ASP A 75 2.51 1.56 -14.60
C ASP A 75 1.10 2.17 -14.71
N PRO A 76 0.16 1.58 -15.46
CA PRO A 76 -1.21 2.06 -15.53
C PRO A 76 -1.90 1.93 -14.16
N GLY A 77 -2.15 3.07 -13.53
CA GLY A 77 -2.73 3.18 -12.19
C GLY A 77 -1.74 3.52 -11.08
N GLY A 78 -0.46 3.73 -11.43
CA GLY A 78 0.56 4.33 -10.57
C GLY A 78 0.55 5.86 -10.71
N SER A 79 0.47 6.58 -9.59
CA SER A 79 0.58 8.04 -9.56
C SER A 79 1.27 8.46 -8.28
N TYR A 80 1.88 9.65 -8.29
CA TYR A 80 2.34 10.30 -7.07
C TYR A 80 1.82 11.74 -7.01
N VAL A 81 1.66 12.23 -5.80
CA VAL A 81 1.30 13.61 -5.49
C VAL A 81 2.33 14.14 -4.53
N LEU A 82 3.11 15.14 -4.97
CA LEU A 82 4.10 15.82 -4.15
C LEU A 82 3.50 17.15 -3.65
N ASN A 83 3.48 17.32 -2.33
CA ASN A 83 3.06 18.55 -1.67
C ASN A 83 4.20 19.04 -0.78
N CYS A 84 4.59 20.30 -0.95
CA CYS A 84 5.64 20.95 -0.17
C CYS A 84 5.02 22.04 0.72
N TYR A 85 5.54 22.20 1.94
CA TYR A 85 5.02 23.14 2.93
C TYR A 85 6.16 23.94 3.58
N GLU A 86 5.85 25.15 4.02
CA GLU A 86 6.81 26.04 4.69
C GLU A 86 6.91 25.80 6.21
N ASN A 87 5.90 25.15 6.79
CA ASN A 87 5.90 24.70 8.18
C ASN A 87 4.83 23.61 8.38
N ALA A 88 4.87 22.93 9.54
CA ALA A 88 3.95 21.83 9.89
C ALA A 88 2.48 22.26 10.02
N GLN A 89 2.21 23.55 10.19
CA GLN A 89 0.88 24.12 10.34
C GLN A 89 0.34 24.74 9.05
N SER A 90 1.11 24.70 7.95
CA SER A 90 0.70 25.22 6.66
C SER A 90 -0.31 24.29 6.00
N VAL A 91 -1.51 24.82 5.73
CA VAL A 91 -2.51 24.14 4.91
C VAL A 91 -2.27 24.41 3.41
N ALA A 92 -1.58 25.50 3.08
CA ALA A 92 -1.24 25.87 1.72
C ALA A 92 0.06 25.19 1.27
N THR A 93 0.04 24.60 0.08
CA THR A 93 1.24 24.04 -0.56
C THR A 93 2.11 25.16 -1.13
N THR A 94 3.39 25.18 -0.79
CA THR A 94 4.41 26.02 -1.41
C THR A 94 5.08 25.29 -2.58
N SER A 95 5.85 26.03 -3.37
CA SER A 95 6.68 25.42 -4.42
C SER A 95 7.82 24.63 -3.79
N CYS A 96 8.04 23.39 -4.22
CA CYS A 96 9.17 22.56 -3.78
C CYS A 96 10.56 23.10 -4.16
N LYS A 97 10.61 24.23 -4.88
CA LYS A 97 11.84 24.96 -5.23
C LYS A 97 12.19 26.07 -4.23
N SER A 98 11.23 26.46 -3.40
CA SER A 98 11.42 27.56 -2.46
C SER A 98 12.34 27.14 -1.33
N ALA A 99 13.33 27.97 -1.01
CA ALA A 99 14.21 27.78 0.15
C ALA A 99 13.46 27.83 1.50
N SER A 100 12.20 28.30 1.51
CA SER A 100 11.30 28.26 2.65
C SER A 100 10.64 26.88 2.88
N THR A 101 10.84 25.92 1.97
CA THR A 101 10.26 24.57 2.12
C THR A 101 10.92 23.85 3.29
N THR A 102 10.16 23.59 4.35
CA THR A 102 10.63 22.81 5.50
C THR A 102 10.05 21.41 5.52
N ILE A 103 8.92 21.16 4.87
CA ILE A 103 8.31 19.83 4.85
C ILE A 103 8.00 19.43 3.42
N MET A 104 8.34 18.19 3.08
CA MET A 104 7.96 17.57 1.82
C MET A 104 7.16 16.31 2.07
N ARG A 105 5.94 16.24 1.55
CA ARG A 105 5.10 15.05 1.61
C ARG A 105 4.82 14.53 0.21
N SER A 106 5.23 13.30 -0.06
CA SER A 106 4.93 12.61 -1.31
C SER A 106 3.98 11.44 -1.03
N LEU A 107 2.83 11.43 -1.70
CA LEU A 107 1.85 10.36 -1.66
C LEU A 107 1.93 9.56 -2.96
N GLY A 108 2.35 8.31 -2.88
CA GLY A 108 2.27 7.36 -3.99
C GLY A 108 1.01 6.53 -3.92
N VAL A 109 0.39 6.30 -5.08
CA VAL A 109 -0.86 5.57 -5.25
C VAL A 109 -0.68 4.50 -6.31
N SER A 110 -1.13 3.28 -6.04
CA SER A 110 -1.19 2.19 -7.00
C SER A 110 -2.47 1.38 -6.78
N ARG A 111 -3.38 1.41 -7.76
CA ARG A 111 -4.63 0.61 -7.78
C ARG A 111 -5.40 0.60 -6.45
N GLY A 112 -5.54 1.76 -5.80
CA GLY A 112 -6.29 1.94 -4.55
C GLY A 112 -5.47 1.77 -3.27
N VAL A 113 -4.22 1.28 -3.36
CA VAL A 113 -3.27 1.29 -2.23
C VAL A 113 -2.49 2.60 -2.26
N SER A 114 -2.42 3.29 -1.13
CA SER A 114 -1.71 4.56 -0.99
C SER A 114 -0.65 4.48 0.11
N ARG A 115 0.54 5.01 -0.16
CA ARG A 115 1.67 5.08 0.76
C ARG A 115 2.28 6.47 0.67
N ALA A 116 2.70 7.02 1.80
CA ALA A 116 3.26 8.37 1.83
C ALA A 116 4.60 8.39 2.57
N PHE A 117 5.47 9.27 2.09
CA PHE A 117 6.68 9.67 2.80
C PHE A 117 6.60 11.14 3.13
N GLU A 118 7.09 11.48 4.32
CA GLU A 118 7.21 12.83 4.79
C GLU A 118 8.66 13.05 5.21
N LEU A 119 9.25 14.12 4.69
CA LEU A 119 10.54 14.61 5.11
C LEU A 119 10.34 15.93 5.84
N ASP A 120 10.93 16.01 7.02
CA ASP A 120 11.11 17.25 7.73
C ASP A 120 12.56 17.72 7.50
N LEU A 121 12.68 18.91 6.90
CA LEU A 121 13.91 19.57 6.49
C LEU A 121 14.28 20.69 7.45
N THR A 122 13.59 20.82 8.58
CA THR A 122 14.05 21.73 9.64
C THR A 122 15.45 21.33 10.11
N PRO A 123 16.38 22.28 10.25
CA PRO A 123 17.72 22.01 10.76
C PRO A 123 17.74 21.57 12.22
#